data_AF-A0A0P0VEG4-F1
#
_entry.id   AF-A0A0P0VEG4-F1
#
_cell.length_a   1.000
_cell.length_b   1.000
_cell.length_c   1.000
_cell.angle_alpha   90.00
_cell.angle_beta   90.00
_cell.angle_gamma   90.00
#
_symmetry.space_group_name_H-M   'P 1'
#
loop_
_entity.id
_entity.type
_entity.pdbx_description
1 polymer ?
#
loop_
_entity_poly.entity_id
_entity_poly.type
_entity_poly.pdbx_seq_one_letter_code
_entity_poly.pdbx_strand_id
1 'polypeptide(L)'
;DEDDACVDIEDDDETIVEDAEVGDTDSTADGLDEEMDDDSADEVDEGQDDLKESVAHESKDGDGAEVTKDGDDSDDSDGMDDDAMFRIDPYIARIFKERNLPGSETKQSQLMRFKLRVLTLLEIYLQRNTGNNLVLEVYSFLMQAFVKSHSADGSEQFKQRIGGILQKRIFKAKDYPKGDGVEISTLESLLEKALKLASRSRYTTVASVAQNAAFWLLKIINSKSHSKQELASVVEKFQYILTDYFNNKKSRLKLGFVKEAVRRNPWVGEELFGFVLQKIGCTKAEYRRVQTLELVDCILKSWAGDDSSASKVLKKHLSQLCELIQEVLTKIPENKSRRQEVRRFCTRVLQTVTKLNLKDRFQKKLNPETLSLCEAQLGAAFVRFQK
;
A
#
# COMPACT_ATOMS: atom_id res chain seq x y z
N ASP A 1 -13.85 40.85 -13.24
CA ASP A 1 -15.27 40.61 -13.51
C ASP A 1 -15.30 39.42 -14.48
N GLU A 2 -15.90 38.25 -14.26
CA GLU A 2 -16.57 37.57 -13.13
C GLU A 2 -16.37 36.04 -13.40
N ASP A 3 -16.22 35.13 -12.44
CA ASP A 3 -16.09 35.27 -10.97
C ASP A 3 -15.25 34.09 -10.38
N ASP A 4 -15.00 34.10 -9.06
CA ASP A 4 -14.26 33.06 -8.31
C ASP A 4 -15.23 32.21 -7.46
N ALA A 5 -15.13 30.88 -7.57
CA ALA A 5 -15.99 29.92 -6.84
C ALA A 5 -15.17 28.90 -6.05
N CYS A 6 -14.27 29.41 -5.20
CA CYS A 6 -13.65 28.63 -4.14
C CYS A 6 -14.69 28.22 -3.09
N VAL A 7 -15.12 26.96 -3.12
CA VAL A 7 -15.91 26.39 -2.02
C VAL A 7 -14.95 25.80 -0.99
N ASP A 8 -14.65 26.60 0.03
CA ASP A 8 -14.02 26.09 1.25
C ASP A 8 -15.01 25.16 1.98
N ILE A 9 -14.56 23.94 2.22
CA ILE A 9 -15.12 23.07 3.25
C ILE A 9 -13.97 22.84 4.22
N GLU A 10 -14.03 23.53 5.35
CA GLU A 10 -13.29 23.18 6.55
C GLU A 10 -13.80 21.81 7.02
N ASP A 11 -12.94 20.81 7.02
CA ASP A 11 -13.23 19.50 7.59
C ASP A 11 -12.13 19.20 8.62
N ASP A 12 -12.47 19.50 9.87
CA ASP A 12 -11.63 19.34 11.05
C ASP A 12 -11.79 17.91 11.58
N ASP A 13 -10.94 17.02 11.09
CA ASP A 13 -10.84 15.65 11.60
C ASP A 13 -9.36 15.30 11.89
N GLU A 14 -8.90 15.60 13.10
CA GLU A 14 -7.67 15.03 13.67
C GLU A 14 -7.85 13.53 14.03
N THR A 15 -8.18 12.69 13.04
CA THR A 15 -8.03 11.24 13.19
C THR A 15 -6.55 10.86 13.19
N ILE A 16 -5.98 10.78 14.38
CA ILE A 16 -4.67 10.18 14.63
C ILE A 16 -4.73 8.69 14.27
N VAL A 17 -4.40 8.38 13.02
CA VAL A 17 -4.21 7.00 12.56
C VAL A 17 -2.93 6.42 13.15
N GLU A 18 -3.09 5.65 14.23
CA GLU A 18 -2.01 4.78 14.72
C GLU A 18 -1.64 3.78 13.61
N ASP A 19 -0.36 3.78 13.24
CA ASP A 19 0.17 2.93 12.16
C ASP A 19 0.32 1.51 12.71
N ALA A 20 -0.69 0.67 12.49
CA ALA A 20 -0.69 -0.72 12.94
C ALA A 20 0.57 -1.44 12.44
N GLU A 21 1.37 -2.00 13.35
CA GLU A 21 2.59 -2.72 12.98
C GLU A 21 2.26 -3.89 12.06
N VAL A 22 2.89 -3.90 10.88
CA VAL A 22 2.81 -5.04 9.96
C VAL A 22 3.67 -6.15 10.57
N GLY A 23 2.97 -7.12 11.18
CA GLY A 23 3.58 -8.16 12.00
C GLY A 23 4.72 -8.91 11.31
N ASP A 24 5.80 -9.05 12.07
CA ASP A 24 6.90 -9.96 11.79
C ASP A 24 6.40 -11.41 11.93
N THR A 25 6.61 -12.23 10.90
CA THR A 25 6.41 -13.68 10.98
C THR A 25 7.65 -14.35 10.44
N ASP A 26 8.49 -14.80 11.37
CA ASP A 26 9.73 -15.50 11.10
C ASP A 26 9.46 -16.92 10.53
N SER A 27 10.50 -17.38 9.86
CA SER A 27 10.74 -18.67 9.24
C SER A 27 10.30 -19.88 10.08
N THR A 28 9.64 -20.83 9.43
CA THR A 28 9.85 -22.26 9.69
C THR A 28 10.09 -22.97 8.36
N ALA A 29 11.07 -23.87 8.36
CA ALA A 29 11.41 -24.71 7.23
C ALA A 29 11.28 -26.16 7.64
N ASP A 30 10.31 -26.83 7.03
CA ASP A 30 10.29 -28.25 6.66
C ASP A 30 9.09 -28.37 5.68
N GLY A 31 9.14 -29.16 4.60
CA GLY A 31 9.99 -30.32 4.41
C GLY A 31 9.17 -31.57 4.63
N LEU A 32 8.28 -31.90 3.68
CA LEU A 32 7.99 -33.26 3.23
C LEU A 32 7.06 -33.21 2.00
N ASP A 33 7.11 -34.31 1.26
CA ASP A 33 6.61 -34.51 -0.11
C ASP A 33 5.75 -35.77 -0.08
N GLU A 34 4.49 -35.71 -0.53
CA GLU A 34 3.70 -36.88 -0.95
C GLU A 34 2.75 -36.49 -2.09
N GLU A 35 2.83 -37.24 -3.19
CA GLU A 35 1.95 -37.13 -4.35
C GLU A 35 0.61 -37.83 -4.11
N MET A 36 -0.47 -37.28 -4.68
CA MET A 36 -1.65 -38.07 -5.07
C MET A 36 -2.21 -37.51 -6.37
N ASP A 37 -2.17 -38.34 -7.40
CA ASP A 37 -2.80 -38.18 -8.71
C ASP A 37 -4.02 -39.11 -8.75
N ASP A 38 -5.23 -38.60 -8.99
CA ASP A 38 -6.36 -39.41 -9.48
C ASP A 38 -7.47 -38.53 -10.12
N ASP A 39 -8.38 -39.21 -10.82
CA ASP A 39 -8.93 -38.78 -12.10
C ASP A 39 -10.28 -38.03 -12.07
N SER A 40 -10.61 -37.56 -13.27
CA SER A 40 -11.88 -37.06 -13.81
C SER A 40 -13.18 -37.62 -13.19
N ALA A 41 -14.12 -36.71 -12.91
CA ALA A 41 -15.56 -36.95 -13.10
C ALA A 41 -16.30 -35.65 -13.49
N ASP A 42 -17.41 -35.81 -14.19
CA ASP A 42 -18.10 -34.77 -14.97
C ASP A 42 -19.28 -34.10 -14.23
N GLU A 43 -19.82 -33.04 -14.83
CA GLU A 43 -20.98 -32.19 -14.49
C GLU A 43 -21.89 -32.51 -13.28
N VAL A 44 -22.26 -31.49 -12.50
CA VAL A 44 -23.59 -30.83 -12.64
C VAL A 44 -23.64 -29.43 -12.02
N ASP A 45 -24.52 -28.60 -12.60
CA ASP A 45 -25.00 -27.31 -12.11
C ASP A 45 -25.91 -27.48 -10.87
N GLU A 46 -25.76 -26.60 -9.87
CA GLU A 46 -26.91 -25.88 -9.28
C GLU A 46 -26.40 -24.77 -8.34
N GLY A 47 -26.96 -23.57 -8.46
CA GLY A 47 -26.58 -22.40 -7.66
C GLY A 47 -27.51 -22.18 -6.46
N GLN A 48 -26.93 -21.77 -5.32
CA GLN A 48 -27.69 -21.11 -4.24
C GLN A 48 -27.04 -19.78 -3.86
N ASP A 49 -27.89 -18.75 -3.75
CA ASP A 49 -27.58 -17.34 -3.62
C ASP A 49 -27.94 -16.92 -2.17
N ASP A 50 -27.01 -17.10 -1.23
CA ASP A 50 -27.22 -16.83 0.20
C ASP A 50 -27.16 -15.33 0.51
N LEU A 51 -28.32 -14.66 0.46
CA LEU A 51 -28.49 -13.29 0.94
C LEU A 51 -29.64 -13.19 1.94
N LYS A 52 -29.27 -13.23 3.23
CA LYS A 52 -30.12 -12.79 4.34
C LYS A 52 -30.26 -11.27 4.28
N GLU A 53 -31.48 -10.77 4.16
CA GLU A 53 -31.77 -9.36 4.50
C GLU A 53 -32.96 -9.29 5.45
N SER A 54 -32.71 -8.67 6.60
CA SER A 54 -33.68 -8.46 7.68
C SER A 54 -34.52 -7.22 7.40
N VAL A 55 -35.83 -7.39 7.18
CA VAL A 55 -36.76 -6.26 7.09
C VAL A 55 -37.04 -5.72 8.50
N ALA A 56 -36.59 -4.50 8.76
CA ALA A 56 -36.90 -3.78 9.99
C ALA A 56 -38.31 -3.17 9.94
N HIS A 57 -38.91 -3.04 11.11
CA HIS A 57 -40.30 -2.71 11.35
C HIS A 57 -40.48 -1.21 11.62
N GLU A 58 -41.37 -0.52 10.90
CA GLU A 58 -41.87 0.81 11.29
C GLU A 58 -43.41 0.78 11.45
N SER A 59 -43.86 0.74 12.70
CA SER A 59 -45.23 1.12 13.07
C SER A 59 -45.27 2.59 13.42
N LYS A 60 -46.40 3.24 13.16
CA LYS A 60 -46.78 4.48 13.84
C LYS A 60 -48.12 4.29 14.52
N ASP A 61 -48.09 4.45 15.84
CA ASP A 61 -49.25 4.79 16.66
C ASP A 61 -49.90 6.09 16.14
N GLY A 62 -51.17 6.38 16.38
CA GLY A 62 -52.20 5.66 17.12
C GLY A 62 -53.28 6.65 17.57
N ASP A 63 -54.52 6.19 17.77
CA ASP A 63 -55.54 6.90 18.54
C ASP A 63 -56.48 5.88 19.18
N GLY A 64 -56.98 6.16 20.39
CA GLY A 64 -57.55 5.14 21.27
C GLY A 64 -58.97 5.43 21.77
N ALA A 65 -59.79 4.38 21.89
CA ALA A 65 -61.09 4.42 22.57
C ALA A 65 -61.49 3.05 23.16
N GLU A 66 -60.87 2.73 24.30
CA GLU A 66 -61.47 2.20 25.54
C GLU A 66 -62.50 1.01 25.59
N VAL A 67 -62.14 0.06 26.48
CA VAL A 67 -62.92 -0.88 27.34
C VAL A 67 -63.61 -2.17 26.79
N THR A 68 -63.42 -3.22 27.61
CA THR A 68 -64.20 -4.46 27.83
C THR A 68 -63.87 -5.72 27.01
N LYS A 69 -63.91 -6.94 27.57
CA LYS A 69 -63.73 -7.45 28.96
C LYS A 69 -63.74 -8.99 28.89
N ASP A 70 -63.08 -9.65 29.84
CA ASP A 70 -63.13 -11.10 30.11
C ASP A 70 -62.53 -11.98 28.98
N GLY A 71 -61.93 -13.12 29.34
CA GLY A 71 -61.13 -13.94 28.42
C GLY A 71 -61.53 -15.42 28.42
N ASP A 72 -60.82 -16.21 27.63
CA ASP A 72 -60.82 -17.67 27.70
C ASP A 72 -59.45 -18.21 27.23
N ASP A 73 -59.02 -19.35 27.76
CA ASP A 73 -57.83 -20.07 27.28
C ASP A 73 -58.24 -20.90 26.06
N SER A 74 -57.71 -20.61 24.88
CA SER A 74 -57.83 -21.48 23.71
C SER A 74 -56.50 -21.59 22.98
N ASP A 75 -55.81 -22.70 23.22
CA ASP A 75 -54.70 -23.20 22.41
C ASP A 75 -55.28 -23.67 21.05
N ASP A 76 -55.48 -22.73 20.13
CA ASP A 76 -55.79 -23.05 18.73
C ASP A 76 -54.56 -22.75 17.89
N SER A 77 -53.90 -23.84 17.49
CA SER A 77 -52.80 -23.84 16.54
C SER A 77 -53.34 -23.47 15.16
N ASP A 78 -53.45 -22.16 14.89
CA ASP A 78 -53.64 -21.60 13.55
C ASP A 78 -52.43 -21.98 12.67
N GLY A 79 -52.48 -23.21 12.15
CA GLY A 79 -51.59 -23.65 11.09
C GLY A 79 -51.70 -22.66 9.94
N MET A 80 -50.56 -22.25 9.40
CA MET A 80 -50.51 -21.37 8.24
C MET A 80 -51.37 -21.99 7.13
N ASP A 81 -52.54 -21.39 6.92
CA ASP A 81 -53.52 -21.75 5.91
C ASP A 81 -52.81 -22.13 4.60
N ASP A 82 -53.03 -23.34 4.07
CA ASP A 82 -52.33 -23.81 2.87
C ASP A 82 -52.55 -22.82 1.70
N ASP A 83 -53.73 -22.18 1.64
CA ASP A 83 -54.01 -21.11 0.67
C ASP A 83 -53.10 -19.88 0.86
N ALA A 84 -52.58 -19.60 2.06
CA ALA A 84 -51.58 -18.55 2.28
C ALA A 84 -50.21 -18.92 1.70
N MET A 85 -49.81 -20.21 1.80
CA MET A 85 -48.60 -20.71 1.13
C MET A 85 -48.76 -20.66 -0.40
N PHE A 86 -49.89 -21.12 -0.94
CA PHE A 86 -50.19 -21.02 -2.37
C PHE A 86 -50.37 -19.57 -2.88
N ARG A 87 -50.62 -18.59 -2.00
CA ARG A 87 -50.64 -17.16 -2.34
C ARG A 87 -49.24 -16.55 -2.50
N ILE A 88 -48.19 -17.18 -1.95
CA ILE A 88 -46.79 -16.74 -2.10
C ILE A 88 -46.22 -17.15 -3.47
N ASP A 89 -46.57 -18.33 -3.98
CA ASP A 89 -46.09 -18.84 -5.27
C ASP A 89 -46.31 -17.89 -6.46
N PRO A 90 -47.49 -17.26 -6.66
CA PRO A 90 -47.69 -16.24 -7.69
C PRO A 90 -46.79 -14.99 -7.53
N TYR A 91 -46.43 -14.62 -6.30
CA TYR A 91 -45.49 -13.53 -6.03
C TYR A 91 -44.05 -13.94 -6.34
N ILE A 92 -43.62 -15.12 -5.88
CA ILE A 92 -42.30 -15.70 -6.21
C ILE A 92 -42.16 -15.87 -7.72
N ALA A 93 -43.16 -16.45 -8.39
CA ALA A 93 -43.19 -16.60 -9.84
C ALA A 93 -43.20 -15.24 -10.57
N ARG A 94 -43.86 -14.21 -10.05
CA ARG A 94 -43.80 -12.85 -10.60
C ARG A 94 -42.40 -12.25 -10.46
N ILE A 95 -41.76 -12.37 -9.29
CA ILE A 95 -40.39 -11.91 -9.03
C ILE A 95 -39.38 -12.62 -9.95
N PHE A 96 -39.45 -13.96 -10.06
CA PHE A 96 -38.60 -14.72 -10.97
C PHE A 96 -38.87 -14.38 -12.43
N LYS A 97 -40.13 -14.18 -12.83
CA LYS A 97 -40.48 -13.79 -14.20
C LYS A 97 -39.95 -12.39 -14.54
N GLU A 98 -40.02 -11.45 -13.61
CA GLU A 98 -39.50 -10.09 -13.76
C GLU A 98 -37.96 -10.07 -13.81
N ARG A 99 -37.30 -10.92 -13.01
CA ARG A 99 -35.83 -11.14 -12.99
C ARG A 99 -35.33 -11.93 -14.22
N ASN A 100 -36.15 -12.79 -14.82
CA ASN A 100 -35.84 -13.58 -16.03
C ASN A 100 -36.51 -13.06 -17.33
N LEU A 101 -37.06 -11.85 -17.36
CA LEU A 101 -37.61 -11.27 -18.59
C LEU A 101 -36.49 -11.12 -19.65
N PRO A 102 -36.56 -11.79 -20.81
CA PRO A 102 -35.56 -11.65 -21.86
C PRO A 102 -35.66 -10.25 -22.49
N GLY A 103 -34.88 -9.32 -21.95
CA GLY A 103 -34.92 -7.89 -22.29
C GLY A 103 -34.98 -6.93 -21.11
N SER A 104 -35.16 -7.41 -19.86
CA SER A 104 -35.08 -6.54 -18.67
C SER A 104 -33.65 -6.14 -18.29
N GLU A 105 -32.63 -6.80 -18.85
CA GLU A 105 -31.25 -6.38 -18.70
C GLU A 105 -31.02 -4.98 -19.27
N THR A 106 -30.77 -4.02 -18.38
CA THR A 106 -30.36 -2.68 -18.81
C THR A 106 -29.08 -2.76 -19.67
N LYS A 107 -28.92 -1.82 -20.60
CA LYS A 107 -27.69 -1.71 -21.43
C LYS A 107 -26.42 -1.65 -20.57
N GLN A 108 -26.50 -1.11 -19.35
CA GLN A 108 -25.40 -1.07 -18.39
C GLN A 108 -25.06 -2.47 -17.84
N SER A 109 -26.06 -3.30 -17.54
CA SER A 109 -25.88 -4.69 -17.10
C SER A 109 -25.22 -5.53 -18.19
N GLN A 110 -25.68 -5.42 -19.45
CA GLN A 110 -25.06 -6.08 -20.61
C GLN A 110 -23.61 -5.63 -20.82
N LEU A 111 -23.36 -4.32 -20.76
CA LEU A 111 -22.01 -3.76 -20.86
C LEU A 111 -21.10 -4.24 -19.73
N MET A 112 -21.63 -4.40 -18.51
CA MET A 112 -20.89 -4.93 -17.36
C MET A 112 -20.52 -6.40 -17.57
N ARG A 113 -21.44 -7.26 -18.04
CA ARG A 113 -21.13 -8.64 -18.41
C ARG A 113 -20.05 -8.72 -19.49
N PHE A 114 -20.14 -7.89 -20.52
CA PHE A 114 -19.10 -7.80 -21.56
C PHE A 114 -17.74 -7.40 -20.98
N LYS A 115 -17.69 -6.35 -20.15
CA LYS A 115 -16.46 -5.93 -19.45
C LYS A 115 -15.84 -7.05 -18.61
N LEU A 116 -16.65 -7.81 -17.85
CA LEU A 116 -16.18 -8.96 -17.08
C LEU A 116 -15.67 -10.10 -17.97
N ARG A 117 -16.32 -10.38 -19.10
CA ARG A 117 -15.86 -11.37 -20.10
C ARG A 117 -14.49 -10.98 -20.67
N VAL A 118 -14.30 -9.70 -21.01
CA VAL A 118 -13.01 -9.15 -21.47
C VAL A 118 -11.93 -9.28 -20.39
N LEU A 119 -12.24 -8.97 -19.13
CA LEU A 119 -11.28 -9.17 -18.02
C LEU A 119 -10.89 -10.64 -17.85
N THR A 120 -11.81 -11.59 -18.05
CA THR A 120 -11.50 -13.02 -18.01
C THR A 120 -10.60 -13.46 -19.18
N LEU A 121 -10.80 -12.93 -20.40
CA LEU A 121 -9.88 -13.17 -21.52
C LEU A 121 -8.48 -12.60 -21.25
N LEU A 122 -8.39 -11.39 -20.67
CA LEU A 122 -7.12 -10.81 -20.25
C LEU A 122 -6.45 -11.64 -19.14
N GLU A 123 -7.21 -12.19 -18.19
CA GLU A 123 -6.66 -13.05 -17.15
C GLU A 123 -6.05 -14.34 -17.72
N ILE A 124 -6.75 -15.00 -18.65
CA ILE A 124 -6.25 -16.20 -19.35
C ILE A 124 -4.98 -15.87 -20.14
N TYR A 125 -4.96 -14.73 -20.83
CA TYR A 125 -3.77 -14.25 -21.54
C TYR A 125 -2.58 -14.05 -20.59
N LEU A 126 -2.78 -13.32 -19.49
CA LEU A 126 -1.75 -13.05 -18.49
C LEU A 126 -1.22 -14.35 -17.86
N GLN A 127 -2.10 -15.29 -17.51
CA GLN A 127 -1.71 -16.59 -16.95
C GLN A 127 -0.81 -17.40 -17.90
N ARG A 128 -1.08 -17.36 -19.22
CA ARG A 128 -0.33 -18.09 -20.24
C ARG A 128 0.94 -17.37 -20.72
N ASN A 129 1.07 -16.06 -20.48
CA ASN A 129 2.11 -15.21 -21.09
C ASN A 129 2.85 -14.32 -20.07
N THR A 130 3.05 -14.78 -18.83
CA THR A 130 3.61 -13.98 -17.72
C THR A 130 4.95 -13.30 -18.01
N GLY A 131 5.81 -13.90 -18.84
CA GLY A 131 7.10 -13.33 -19.27
C GLY A 131 7.05 -12.41 -20.50
N ASN A 132 5.88 -12.22 -21.14
CA ASN A 132 5.76 -11.44 -22.38
C ASN A 132 5.71 -9.93 -22.11
N ASN A 133 6.43 -9.13 -22.91
CA ASN A 133 6.50 -7.67 -22.77
C ASN A 133 5.13 -6.98 -22.86
N LEU A 134 4.17 -7.56 -23.59
CA LEU A 134 2.77 -7.09 -23.66
C LEU A 134 2.05 -7.08 -22.30
N VAL A 135 2.55 -7.82 -21.29
CA VAL A 135 2.06 -7.74 -19.91
C VAL A 135 2.20 -6.31 -19.34
N LEU A 136 3.21 -5.54 -19.75
CA LEU A 136 3.38 -4.13 -19.34
C LEU A 136 2.28 -3.23 -19.91
N GLU A 137 1.85 -3.49 -21.15
CA GLU A 137 0.76 -2.78 -21.81
C GLU A 137 -0.59 -3.14 -21.18
N VAL A 138 -0.85 -4.43 -20.96
CA VAL A 138 -2.05 -4.91 -20.24
C VAL A 138 -2.10 -4.34 -18.82
N TYR A 139 -0.97 -4.32 -18.09
CA TYR A 139 -0.84 -3.66 -16.79
C TYR A 139 -1.22 -2.17 -16.87
N SER A 140 -0.71 -1.43 -17.87
CA SER A 140 -1.01 -0.01 -18.06
C SER A 140 -2.51 0.25 -18.25
N PHE A 141 -3.18 -0.55 -19.09
CA PHE A 141 -4.62 -0.44 -19.31
C PHE A 141 -5.45 -0.87 -18.09
N LEU A 142 -5.07 -1.96 -17.41
CA LEU A 142 -5.74 -2.41 -16.19
C LEU A 142 -5.60 -1.38 -15.06
N MET A 143 -4.45 -0.76 -14.87
CA MET A 143 -4.28 0.33 -13.89
C MET A 143 -5.15 1.54 -14.22
N GLN A 144 -5.22 1.95 -15.49
CA GLN A 144 -6.11 3.05 -15.91
C GLN A 144 -7.58 2.71 -15.65
N ALA A 145 -8.00 1.48 -15.96
CA ALA A 145 -9.36 1.01 -15.69
C ALA A 145 -9.65 0.94 -14.19
N PHE A 146 -8.70 0.48 -13.37
CA PHE A 146 -8.82 0.42 -11.91
C PHE A 146 -8.95 1.81 -11.27
N VAL A 147 -8.15 2.79 -11.71
CA VAL A 147 -8.28 4.18 -11.23
C VAL A 147 -9.64 4.76 -11.62
N LYS A 148 -10.06 4.58 -12.88
CA LYS A 148 -11.37 5.03 -13.37
C LYS A 148 -12.55 4.36 -12.67
N SER A 149 -12.40 3.10 -12.22
CA SER A 149 -13.46 2.38 -11.49
C SER A 149 -13.64 2.83 -10.03
N HIS A 150 -12.90 3.84 -9.56
CA HIS A 150 -13.13 4.49 -8.26
C HIS A 150 -13.87 5.84 -8.38
N SER A 151 -14.18 6.30 -9.60
CA SER A 151 -15.11 7.41 -9.84
C SER A 151 -16.54 7.04 -9.42
N ALA A 152 -17.43 8.03 -9.30
CA ALA A 152 -18.81 7.84 -8.84
C ALA A 152 -19.60 6.78 -9.63
N ASP A 153 -19.36 6.65 -10.95
CA ASP A 153 -20.02 5.67 -11.82
C ASP A 153 -19.35 4.27 -11.81
N GLY A 154 -18.47 4.01 -10.84
CA GLY A 154 -17.66 2.80 -10.73
C GLY A 154 -18.41 1.62 -10.10
N SER A 155 -18.46 0.48 -10.78
CA SER A 155 -18.96 -0.78 -10.20
C SER A 155 -17.92 -1.44 -9.30
N GLU A 156 -18.29 -1.75 -8.06
CA GLU A 156 -17.43 -2.43 -7.08
C GLU A 156 -16.98 -3.81 -7.57
N GLN A 157 -17.87 -4.60 -8.20
CA GLN A 157 -17.52 -5.89 -8.80
C GLN A 157 -16.43 -5.74 -9.88
N PHE A 158 -16.51 -4.70 -10.71
CA PHE A 158 -15.51 -4.43 -11.76
C PHE A 158 -14.16 -4.04 -11.16
N LYS A 159 -14.19 -3.14 -10.17
CA LYS A 159 -13.02 -2.71 -9.38
C LYS A 159 -12.32 -3.90 -8.72
N GLN A 160 -13.05 -4.73 -7.99
CA GLN A 160 -12.52 -5.92 -7.32
C GLN A 160 -11.94 -6.93 -8.32
N ARG A 161 -12.61 -7.16 -9.46
CA ARG A 161 -12.12 -8.05 -10.52
C ARG A 161 -10.77 -7.57 -11.07
N ILE A 162 -10.63 -6.28 -11.40
CA ILE A 162 -9.35 -5.72 -11.89
C ILE A 162 -8.27 -5.80 -10.81
N GLY A 163 -8.58 -5.41 -9.57
CA GLY A 163 -7.64 -5.49 -8.45
C GLY A 163 -7.14 -6.91 -8.21
N GLY A 164 -8.03 -7.91 -8.31
CA GLY A 164 -7.69 -9.33 -8.23
C GLY A 164 -6.74 -9.78 -9.34
N ILE A 165 -6.97 -9.36 -10.59
CA ILE A 165 -6.09 -9.68 -11.73
C ILE A 165 -4.72 -9.04 -11.56
N LEU A 166 -4.64 -7.75 -11.23
CA LEU A 166 -3.38 -7.03 -10.98
C LEU A 166 -2.55 -7.73 -9.89
N GLN A 167 -3.17 -8.04 -8.75
CA GLN A 167 -2.48 -8.69 -7.63
C GLN A 167 -2.07 -10.14 -7.94
N LYS A 168 -2.99 -10.97 -8.44
CA LYS A 168 -2.77 -12.43 -8.60
C LYS A 168 -2.00 -12.80 -9.87
N ARG A 169 -2.19 -12.09 -10.98
CA ARG A 169 -1.64 -12.47 -12.31
C ARG A 169 -0.53 -11.59 -12.84
N ILE A 170 -0.27 -10.43 -12.22
CA ILE A 170 0.82 -9.54 -12.61
C ILE A 170 1.84 -9.44 -11.47
N PHE A 171 1.46 -8.90 -10.30
CA PHE A 171 2.43 -8.62 -9.23
C PHE A 171 2.94 -9.89 -8.52
N LYS A 172 2.07 -10.90 -8.34
CA LYS A 172 2.42 -12.21 -7.73
C LYS A 172 2.70 -13.31 -8.76
N ALA A 173 2.85 -12.97 -10.04
CA ALA A 173 3.19 -13.95 -11.07
C ALA A 173 4.57 -14.59 -10.82
N LYS A 174 4.69 -15.89 -11.14
CA LYS A 174 5.96 -16.66 -11.01
C LYS A 174 7.05 -16.06 -11.89
N ASP A 175 6.69 -15.73 -13.14
CA ASP A 175 7.56 -15.03 -14.09
C ASP A 175 7.05 -13.61 -14.38
N TYR A 176 7.88 -12.81 -15.04
CA TYR A 176 7.62 -11.40 -15.32
C TYR A 176 8.39 -10.95 -16.57
N PRO A 177 8.00 -9.84 -17.24
CA PRO A 177 8.65 -9.34 -18.44
C PRO A 177 10.16 -9.16 -18.27
N LYS A 178 10.94 -9.76 -19.16
CA LYS A 178 12.42 -9.81 -19.16
C LYS A 178 12.95 -9.83 -20.59
N GLY A 179 14.24 -9.57 -20.76
CA GLY A 179 14.91 -9.63 -22.07
C GLY A 179 14.70 -8.36 -22.91
N ASP A 180 15.37 -8.30 -24.06
CA ASP A 180 15.75 -7.03 -24.69
C ASP A 180 14.59 -6.15 -25.14
N GLY A 181 13.42 -6.73 -25.46
CA GLY A 181 12.22 -5.97 -25.82
C GLY A 181 11.54 -5.19 -24.68
N VAL A 182 12.07 -5.21 -23.46
CA VAL A 182 11.66 -4.28 -22.38
C VAL A 182 12.62 -3.08 -22.32
N GLU A 183 12.16 -1.92 -22.79
CA GLU A 183 12.90 -0.65 -22.66
C GLU A 183 12.76 -0.04 -21.26
N ILE A 184 13.84 0.51 -20.71
CA ILE A 184 13.80 1.20 -19.42
C ILE A 184 12.99 2.50 -19.47
N SER A 185 12.96 3.21 -20.61
CA SER A 185 12.11 4.39 -20.87
C SER A 185 10.64 4.13 -20.50
N THR A 186 10.14 2.95 -20.85
CA THR A 186 8.78 2.49 -20.58
C THR A 186 8.62 2.15 -19.10
N LEU A 187 9.58 1.44 -18.50
CA LEU A 187 9.56 1.12 -17.07
C LEU A 187 9.60 2.38 -16.19
N GLU A 188 10.43 3.37 -16.52
CA GLU A 188 10.50 4.67 -15.84
C GLU A 188 9.18 5.44 -15.93
N SER A 189 8.55 5.48 -17.12
CA SER A 189 7.25 6.14 -17.31
C SER A 189 6.15 5.46 -16.50
N LEU A 190 6.14 4.12 -16.45
CA LEU A 190 5.20 3.34 -15.66
C LEU A 190 5.45 3.48 -14.15
N LEU A 191 6.72 3.53 -13.73
CA LEU A 191 7.12 3.70 -12.34
C LEU A 191 6.78 5.11 -11.84
N GLU A 192 7.02 6.15 -12.64
CA GLU A 192 6.64 7.52 -12.31
C GLU A 192 5.12 7.65 -12.10
N LYS A 193 4.31 6.99 -12.94
CA LYS A 193 2.85 6.90 -12.77
C LYS A 193 2.47 6.17 -11.49
N ALA A 194 3.09 5.02 -11.21
CA ALA A 194 2.85 4.24 -10.00
C ALA A 194 3.21 5.03 -8.72
N LEU A 195 4.38 5.68 -8.70
CA LEU A 195 4.84 6.51 -7.57
C LEU A 195 3.94 7.74 -7.35
N LYS A 196 3.44 8.39 -8.41
CA LYS A 196 2.47 9.48 -8.30
C LYS A 196 1.11 9.00 -7.76
N LEU A 197 0.62 7.83 -8.17
CA LEU A 197 -0.60 7.25 -7.62
C LEU A 197 -0.42 6.85 -6.14
N ALA A 198 0.71 6.24 -5.79
CA ALA A 198 1.04 5.86 -4.41
C ALA A 198 1.20 7.06 -3.46
N SER A 199 1.62 8.24 -3.95
CA SER A 199 1.82 9.45 -3.14
C SER A 199 0.63 10.42 -3.11
N ARG A 200 -0.27 10.38 -4.10
CA ARG A 200 -1.35 11.40 -4.25
C ARG A 200 -2.77 10.84 -4.34
N SER A 201 -2.97 9.53 -4.47
CA SER A 201 -4.32 8.95 -4.54
C SER A 201 -5.13 9.25 -3.27
N ARG A 202 -6.41 9.63 -3.45
CA ARG A 202 -7.39 9.73 -2.35
C ARG A 202 -7.85 8.34 -1.89
N TYR A 203 -7.95 7.38 -2.82
CA TYR A 203 -8.37 6.01 -2.53
C TYR A 203 -7.17 5.18 -2.05
N THR A 204 -7.28 4.61 -0.85
CA THR A 204 -6.25 3.78 -0.20
C THR A 204 -5.98 2.48 -0.97
N THR A 205 -7.01 1.89 -1.56
CA THR A 205 -6.95 0.74 -2.48
C THR A 205 -6.07 1.02 -3.71
N VAL A 206 -6.28 2.17 -4.37
CA VAL A 206 -5.47 2.62 -5.52
C VAL A 206 -4.03 2.88 -5.09
N ALA A 207 -3.81 3.52 -3.93
CA ALA A 207 -2.46 3.73 -3.41
C ALA A 207 -1.74 2.38 -3.17
N SER A 208 -2.38 1.42 -2.49
CA SER A 208 -1.81 0.10 -2.22
C SER A 208 -1.49 -0.71 -3.49
N VAL A 209 -2.41 -0.72 -4.47
CA VAL A 209 -2.17 -1.36 -5.78
C VAL A 209 -1.01 -0.69 -6.53
N ALA A 210 -0.90 0.64 -6.48
CA ALA A 210 0.20 1.38 -7.09
C ALA A 210 1.55 1.16 -6.39
N GLN A 211 1.57 0.93 -5.07
CA GLN A 211 2.77 0.54 -4.32
C GLN A 211 3.27 -0.84 -4.76
N ASN A 212 2.37 -1.82 -4.89
CA ASN A 212 2.72 -3.15 -5.42
C ASN A 212 3.20 -3.08 -6.87
N ALA A 213 2.60 -2.22 -7.68
CA ALA A 213 3.08 -1.96 -9.04
C ALA A 213 4.50 -1.37 -9.07
N ALA A 214 4.81 -0.41 -8.19
CA ALA A 214 6.16 0.15 -8.09
C ALA A 214 7.20 -0.90 -7.67
N PHE A 215 6.87 -1.80 -6.73
CA PHE A 215 7.74 -2.93 -6.38
C PHE A 215 7.94 -3.91 -7.54
N TRP A 216 6.89 -4.21 -8.31
CA TRP A 216 6.96 -5.08 -9.48
C TRP A 216 7.80 -4.46 -10.62
N LEU A 217 7.64 -3.16 -10.88
CA LEU A 217 8.45 -2.44 -11.87
C LEU A 217 9.92 -2.37 -11.47
N LEU A 218 10.24 -2.14 -10.19
CA LEU A 218 11.62 -2.21 -9.69
C LEU A 218 12.22 -3.62 -9.80
N LYS A 219 11.42 -4.68 -9.58
CA LYS A 219 11.84 -6.08 -9.81
C LYS A 219 12.21 -6.33 -11.29
N ILE A 220 11.49 -5.71 -12.23
CA ILE A 220 11.82 -5.78 -13.66
C ILE A 220 13.10 -5.00 -13.97
N ILE A 221 13.23 -3.76 -13.47
CA ILE A 221 14.45 -2.94 -13.64
C ILE A 221 15.68 -3.71 -13.13
N ASN A 222 15.62 -4.31 -11.93
CA ASN A 222 16.74 -5.08 -11.38
C ASN A 222 17.07 -6.37 -12.16
N SER A 223 16.23 -6.82 -13.10
CA SER A 223 16.48 -8.05 -13.86
C SER A 223 17.47 -7.88 -15.02
N LYS A 224 17.85 -6.63 -15.33
CA LYS A 224 18.86 -6.28 -16.32
C LYS A 224 19.96 -5.43 -15.70
N SER A 225 21.16 -5.55 -16.26
CA SER A 225 22.26 -4.62 -15.99
C SER A 225 22.00 -3.30 -16.71
N HIS A 226 21.53 -2.29 -15.97
CA HIS A 226 21.37 -0.93 -16.48
C HIS A 226 22.62 -0.07 -16.21
N SER A 227 22.81 0.95 -17.03
CA SER A 227 23.82 1.98 -16.82
C SER A 227 23.50 2.83 -15.59
N LYS A 228 24.53 3.49 -15.05
CA LYS A 228 24.37 4.40 -13.90
C LYS A 228 23.43 5.57 -14.20
N GLN A 229 23.33 6.01 -15.46
CA GLN A 229 22.46 7.13 -15.85
C GLN A 229 20.98 6.73 -15.82
N GLU A 230 20.65 5.53 -16.31
CA GLU A 230 19.28 5.00 -16.25
C GLU A 230 18.85 4.75 -14.79
N LEU A 231 19.73 4.15 -13.97
CA LEU A 231 19.45 3.96 -12.55
C LEU A 231 19.31 5.30 -11.79
N ALA A 232 20.04 6.35 -12.19
CA ALA A 232 19.85 7.69 -11.65
C ALA A 232 18.47 8.28 -12.01
N SER A 233 18.00 8.13 -13.26
CA SER A 233 16.65 8.56 -13.66
C SER A 233 15.56 7.89 -12.81
N VAL A 234 15.72 6.60 -12.49
CA VAL A 234 14.82 5.88 -11.58
C VAL A 234 14.83 6.49 -10.17
N VAL A 235 16.00 6.83 -9.63
CA VAL A 235 16.15 7.48 -8.32
C VAL A 235 15.55 8.89 -8.30
N GLU A 236 15.66 9.66 -9.39
CA GLU A 236 15.03 10.98 -9.52
C GLU A 236 13.50 10.91 -9.32
N LYS A 237 12.84 9.82 -9.76
CA LYS A 237 11.40 9.63 -9.52
C LYS A 237 11.07 9.48 -8.02
N PHE A 238 11.97 8.84 -7.25
CA PHE A 238 11.87 8.79 -5.79
C PHE A 238 12.16 10.14 -5.13
N GLN A 239 13.18 10.87 -5.59
CA GLN A 239 13.49 12.22 -5.12
C GLN A 239 12.33 13.21 -5.35
N TYR A 240 11.60 13.06 -6.46
CA TYR A 240 10.40 13.84 -6.75
C TYR A 240 9.29 13.61 -5.73
N ILE A 241 8.88 12.35 -5.47
CA ILE A 241 7.81 12.08 -4.50
C ILE A 241 8.22 12.41 -3.05
N LEU A 242 9.49 12.27 -2.71
CA LEU A 242 10.00 12.72 -1.41
C LEU A 242 9.99 14.25 -1.30
N THR A 243 10.34 14.97 -2.37
CA THR A 243 10.27 16.44 -2.39
C THR A 243 8.83 16.93 -2.22
N ASP A 244 7.84 16.31 -2.88
CA ASP A 244 6.42 16.58 -2.62
C ASP A 244 6.05 16.27 -1.17
N TYR A 245 6.44 15.11 -0.63
CA TYR A 245 6.19 14.75 0.78
C TYR A 245 6.74 15.78 1.78
N PHE A 246 7.90 16.41 1.54
CA PHE A 246 8.39 17.47 2.42
C PHE A 246 7.66 18.80 2.22
N ASN A 247 7.45 19.22 0.97
CA ASN A 247 7.00 20.57 0.64
C ASN A 247 5.47 20.73 0.69
N ASN A 248 4.70 19.66 0.45
CA ASN A 248 3.26 19.69 0.27
C ASN A 248 2.55 19.14 1.53
N LYS A 249 1.65 19.93 2.12
CA LYS A 249 0.81 19.46 3.25
C LYS A 249 -0.19 18.38 2.80
N LYS A 250 -0.65 18.42 1.54
CA LYS A 250 -1.64 17.50 0.96
C LYS A 250 -1.02 16.20 0.39
N SER A 251 0.28 15.96 0.59
CA SER A 251 0.93 14.72 0.18
C SER A 251 0.42 13.54 1.00
N ARG A 252 -0.01 12.46 0.34
CA ARG A 252 -0.56 11.24 0.96
C ARG A 252 0.46 10.10 0.97
N LEU A 253 1.74 10.39 0.70
CA LEU A 253 2.82 9.41 0.70
C LEU A 253 3.03 8.81 2.11
N LYS A 254 2.74 7.52 2.24
CA LYS A 254 3.15 6.74 3.41
C LYS A 254 4.64 6.43 3.29
N LEU A 255 5.48 6.96 4.20
CA LEU A 255 6.93 6.73 4.12
C LEU A 255 7.32 5.26 4.32
N GLY A 256 6.47 4.45 4.98
CA GLY A 256 6.61 2.99 5.05
C GLY A 256 6.74 2.30 3.69
N PHE A 257 6.06 2.80 2.66
CA PHE A 257 6.23 2.30 1.29
C PHE A 257 7.65 2.55 0.75
N VAL A 258 8.24 3.73 1.03
CA VAL A 258 9.60 4.06 0.61
C VAL A 258 10.63 3.25 1.41
N LYS A 259 10.40 3.03 2.72
CA LYS A 259 11.21 2.11 3.55
C LYS A 259 11.23 0.71 2.93
N GLU A 260 10.07 0.19 2.52
CA GLU A 260 9.94 -1.12 1.90
C GLU A 260 10.56 -1.18 0.48
N ALA A 261 10.45 -0.10 -0.30
CA ALA A 261 11.10 0.00 -1.61
C ALA A 261 12.63 -0.08 -1.48
N VAL A 262 13.21 0.63 -0.51
CA VAL A 262 14.64 0.57 -0.17
C VAL A 262 15.04 -0.81 0.35
N ARG A 263 14.24 -1.43 1.24
CA ARG A 263 14.53 -2.77 1.77
C ARG A 263 14.61 -3.84 0.68
N ARG A 264 13.73 -3.74 -0.34
CA ARG A 264 13.74 -4.64 -1.51
C ARG A 264 14.82 -4.28 -2.54
N ASN A 265 15.29 -3.04 -2.56
CA ASN A 265 16.21 -2.51 -3.58
C ASN A 265 17.27 -1.61 -2.91
N PRO A 266 18.28 -2.18 -2.22
CA PRO A 266 19.24 -1.40 -1.42
C PRO A 266 19.95 -0.28 -2.18
N TRP A 267 20.22 -0.48 -3.48
CA TRP A 267 20.83 0.51 -4.37
C TRP A 267 20.03 1.82 -4.46
N VAL A 268 18.69 1.75 -4.41
CA VAL A 268 17.83 2.94 -4.36
C VAL A 268 18.08 3.72 -3.06
N GLY A 269 18.29 3.00 -1.95
CA GLY A 269 18.64 3.57 -0.66
C GLY A 269 20.01 4.25 -0.64
N GLU A 270 21.02 3.62 -1.24
CA GLU A 270 22.38 4.20 -1.36
C GLU A 270 22.38 5.53 -2.11
N GLU A 271 21.74 5.60 -3.28
CA GLU A 271 21.67 6.82 -4.08
C GLU A 271 20.75 7.90 -3.46
N LEU A 272 19.69 7.49 -2.75
CA LEU A 272 18.84 8.43 -2.00
C LEU A 272 19.50 8.96 -0.72
N PHE A 273 20.50 8.28 -0.15
CA PHE A 273 21.03 8.56 1.19
C PHE A 273 21.39 10.04 1.42
N GLY A 274 22.21 10.61 0.54
CA GLY A 274 22.65 12.00 0.63
C GLY A 274 21.52 13.02 0.48
N PHE A 275 20.57 12.75 -0.41
CA PHE A 275 19.38 13.57 -0.62
C PHE A 275 18.46 13.53 0.61
N VAL A 276 18.25 12.35 1.20
CA VAL A 276 17.41 12.17 2.39
C VAL A 276 18.01 12.91 3.59
N LEU A 277 19.32 12.80 3.83
CA LEU A 277 20.02 13.57 4.88
C LEU A 277 19.82 15.08 4.71
N GLN A 278 19.96 15.61 3.49
CA GLN A 278 19.74 17.03 3.22
C GLN A 278 18.29 17.45 3.54
N LYS A 279 17.28 16.66 3.16
CA LYS A 279 15.87 16.97 3.44
C LYS A 279 15.56 16.97 4.95
N ILE A 280 16.20 16.12 5.75
CA ILE A 280 16.02 16.07 7.20
C ILE A 280 16.52 17.38 7.86
N GLY A 281 17.68 17.91 7.44
CA GLY A 281 18.18 19.20 7.97
C GLY A 281 17.36 20.41 7.51
N CYS A 282 16.65 20.32 6.37
CA CYS A 282 15.79 21.41 5.89
C CYS A 282 14.34 21.35 6.39
N THR A 283 13.85 20.21 6.90
CA THR A 283 12.43 20.11 7.26
C THR A 283 12.12 20.80 8.59
N LYS A 284 11.10 21.66 8.59
CA LYS A 284 10.57 22.29 9.81
C LYS A 284 9.63 21.37 10.59
N ALA A 285 8.94 20.45 9.92
CA ALA A 285 7.97 19.55 10.54
C ALA A 285 8.67 18.39 11.26
N GLU A 286 8.56 18.35 12.60
CA GLU A 286 9.20 17.32 13.44
C GLU A 286 8.76 15.91 13.07
N TYR A 287 7.46 15.66 12.95
CA TYR A 287 6.92 14.35 12.55
C TYR A 287 7.55 13.82 11.26
N ARG A 288 7.64 14.67 10.21
CA ARG A 288 8.30 14.32 8.94
C ARG A 288 9.81 14.10 9.12
N ARG A 289 10.46 14.88 10.00
CA ARG A 289 11.88 14.70 10.37
C ARG A 289 12.11 13.29 10.93
N VAL A 290 11.35 12.91 11.97
CA VAL A 290 11.55 11.64 12.68
C VAL A 290 11.18 10.44 11.81
N GLN A 291 10.07 10.48 11.07
CA GLN A 291 9.76 9.42 10.08
C GLN A 291 10.91 9.23 9.08
N THR A 292 11.54 10.31 8.65
CA THR A 292 12.65 10.24 7.70
C THR A 292 13.93 9.70 8.34
N LEU A 293 14.15 9.90 9.64
CA LEU A 293 15.23 9.20 10.37
C LEU A 293 15.05 7.68 10.34
N GLU A 294 13.81 7.17 10.34
CA GLU A 294 13.55 5.73 10.17
C GLU A 294 13.90 5.23 8.76
N LEU A 295 13.68 6.05 7.73
CA LEU A 295 14.13 5.74 6.38
C LEU A 295 15.66 5.67 6.31
N VAL A 296 16.36 6.56 7.02
CA VAL A 296 17.83 6.50 7.12
C VAL A 296 18.29 5.29 7.94
N ASP A 297 17.63 4.93 9.05
CA ASP A 297 17.90 3.67 9.78
C ASP A 297 17.69 2.44 8.88
N CYS A 298 16.68 2.46 8.00
CA CYS A 298 16.44 1.40 7.01
C CYS A 298 17.58 1.30 5.98
N ILE A 299 18.07 2.42 5.44
CA ILE A 299 19.23 2.45 4.52
C ILE A 299 20.50 1.96 5.25
N LEU A 300 20.77 2.46 6.46
CA LEU A 300 21.95 2.08 7.25
C LEU A 300 21.93 0.60 7.69
N LYS A 301 20.74 -0.03 7.77
CA LYS A 301 20.57 -1.46 8.04
C LYS A 301 20.89 -2.33 6.82
N SER A 302 20.63 -1.87 5.59
CA SER A 302 20.93 -2.65 4.38
C SER A 302 22.43 -2.74 4.09
N TRP A 303 23.23 -1.83 4.66
CA TRP A 303 24.69 -1.85 4.58
C TRP A 303 25.30 -2.92 5.52
N ALA A 304 25.27 -4.17 5.06
CA ALA A 304 25.85 -5.33 5.73
C ALA A 304 27.10 -5.83 4.98
N GLY A 305 28.21 -6.01 5.70
CA GLY A 305 29.47 -6.53 5.17
C GLY A 305 30.49 -5.44 4.80
N ASP A 306 31.61 -5.87 4.23
CA ASP A 306 32.76 -5.04 3.87
C ASP A 306 32.55 -4.32 2.51
N ASP A 307 31.34 -3.82 2.28
CA ASP A 307 30.96 -3.26 0.99
C ASP A 307 31.66 -1.92 0.72
N SER A 308 32.51 -1.93 -0.30
CA SER A 308 33.24 -0.74 -0.75
C SER A 308 32.30 0.39 -1.21
N SER A 309 31.07 0.09 -1.67
CA SER A 309 30.06 1.08 -2.06
C SER A 309 29.54 1.84 -0.85
N ALA A 310 28.92 1.14 0.10
CA ALA A 310 28.43 1.71 1.35
C ALA A 310 29.51 2.50 2.10
N SER A 311 30.74 1.98 2.15
CA SER A 311 31.89 2.69 2.74
C SER A 311 32.22 4.01 2.01
N LYS A 312 32.14 4.06 0.68
CA LYS A 312 32.35 5.30 -0.11
C LYS A 312 31.22 6.31 0.11
N VAL A 313 29.95 5.86 0.07
CA VAL A 313 28.77 6.70 0.29
C VAL A 313 28.81 7.31 1.70
N LEU A 314 29.04 6.49 2.73
CA LEU A 314 29.14 6.98 4.12
C LEU A 314 30.31 7.94 4.33
N LYS A 315 31.49 7.69 3.72
CA LYS A 315 32.64 8.62 3.75
C LYS A 315 32.28 9.99 3.17
N LYS A 316 31.55 10.04 2.06
CA LYS A 316 31.10 11.27 1.37
C LYS A 316 30.17 12.11 2.26
N HIS A 317 29.23 11.45 2.95
CA HIS A 317 28.17 12.10 3.73
C HIS A 317 28.48 12.21 5.25
N LEU A 318 29.71 11.89 5.67
CA LEU A 318 30.12 11.83 7.08
C LEU A 318 29.94 13.17 7.84
N SER A 319 30.16 14.32 7.20
CA SER A 319 29.96 15.63 7.84
C SER A 319 28.48 15.90 8.12
N GLN A 320 27.63 15.66 7.11
CA GLN A 320 26.18 15.87 7.21
C GLN A 320 25.56 14.97 8.29
N LEU A 321 26.11 13.78 8.54
CA LEU A 321 25.69 12.92 9.66
C LEU A 321 26.08 13.49 11.03
N CYS A 322 27.29 14.06 11.17
CA CYS A 322 27.69 14.71 12.43
C CYS A 322 26.81 15.93 12.74
N GLU A 323 26.59 16.78 11.74
CA GLU A 323 25.70 17.95 11.81
C GLU A 323 24.25 17.53 12.14
N LEU A 324 23.73 16.50 11.46
CA LEU A 324 22.39 15.99 11.71
C LEU A 324 22.25 15.38 13.12
N ILE A 325 23.25 14.63 13.59
CA ILE A 325 23.25 14.08 14.95
C ILE A 325 23.24 15.20 15.99
N GLN A 326 23.99 16.27 15.79
CA GLN A 326 23.91 17.45 16.66
C GLN A 326 22.49 18.03 16.65
N GLU A 327 21.91 18.30 15.47
CA GLU A 327 20.58 18.90 15.39
C GLU A 327 19.49 18.06 16.08
N VAL A 328 19.44 16.74 15.83
CA VAL A 328 18.40 15.88 16.40
C VAL A 328 18.60 15.59 17.89
N LEU A 329 19.82 15.69 18.41
CA LEU A 329 20.10 15.57 19.85
C LEU A 329 19.90 16.89 20.61
N THR A 330 20.08 18.04 19.96
CA THR A 330 19.72 19.36 20.53
C THR A 330 18.21 19.57 20.55
N LYS A 331 17.48 19.10 19.51
CA LYS A 331 16.02 19.23 19.38
C LYS A 331 15.33 17.87 19.54
N ILE A 332 15.54 17.22 20.68
CA ILE A 332 14.93 15.91 20.96
C ILE A 332 13.41 16.05 21.14
N PRO A 333 12.59 15.21 20.49
CA PRO A 333 11.16 15.14 20.71
C PRO A 333 10.77 14.90 22.18
N GLU A 334 9.75 15.61 22.64
CA GLU A 334 9.16 15.40 23.96
C GLU A 334 8.50 14.02 24.05
N ASN A 335 7.81 13.59 22.98
CA ASN A 335 7.16 12.28 22.89
C ASN A 335 8.18 11.13 23.06
N LYS A 336 7.86 10.18 23.95
CA LYS A 336 8.73 9.05 24.33
C LYS A 336 9.09 8.13 23.15
N SER A 337 8.15 7.84 22.25
CA SER A 337 8.40 7.01 21.06
C SER A 337 9.33 7.72 20.08
N ARG A 338 9.00 8.97 19.73
CA ARG A 338 9.82 9.79 18.82
C ARG A 338 11.24 10.01 19.35
N ARG A 339 11.40 10.17 20.67
CA ARG A 339 12.70 10.19 21.36
C ARG A 339 13.47 8.87 21.22
N GLN A 340 12.77 7.72 21.32
CA GLN A 340 13.38 6.41 21.10
C GLN A 340 13.78 6.19 19.64
N GLU A 341 13.00 6.67 18.67
CA GLU A 341 13.33 6.65 17.24
C GLU A 341 14.60 7.46 16.94
N VAL A 342 14.72 8.68 17.48
CA VAL A 342 15.96 9.50 17.37
C VAL A 342 17.16 8.78 17.98
N ARG A 343 17.03 8.24 19.21
CA ARG A 343 18.12 7.49 19.86
C ARG A 343 18.51 6.22 19.09
N ARG A 344 17.54 5.52 18.50
CA ARG A 344 17.74 4.35 17.63
C ARG A 344 18.52 4.73 16.39
N PHE A 345 18.14 5.83 15.71
CA PHE A 345 18.88 6.38 14.56
C PHE A 345 20.34 6.72 14.92
N CYS A 346 20.58 7.53 15.96
CA CYS A 346 21.95 7.90 16.34
C CYS A 346 22.78 6.66 16.68
N THR A 347 22.22 5.71 17.45
CA THR A 347 22.88 4.44 17.76
C THR A 347 23.19 3.61 16.51
N ARG A 348 22.32 3.62 15.50
CA ARG A 348 22.57 2.95 14.21
C ARG A 348 23.75 3.58 13.48
N VAL A 349 23.83 4.91 13.40
CA VAL A 349 24.95 5.61 12.75
C VAL A 349 26.27 5.21 13.41
N LEU A 350 26.35 5.22 14.74
CA LEU A 350 27.55 4.79 15.48
C LEU A 350 27.94 3.34 15.15
N GLN A 351 26.97 2.41 15.14
CA GLN A 351 27.20 1.01 14.80
C GLN A 351 27.70 0.84 13.35
N THR A 352 27.08 1.50 12.37
CA THR A 352 27.43 1.39 10.95
C THR A 352 28.78 2.05 10.66
N VAL A 353 29.10 3.17 11.31
CA VAL A 353 30.42 3.83 11.26
C VAL A 353 31.53 2.92 11.80
N THR A 354 31.30 2.22 12.92
CA THR A 354 32.26 1.23 13.44
C THR A 354 32.41 0.04 12.50
N LYS A 355 31.30 -0.56 12.03
CA LYS A 355 31.32 -1.70 11.10
C LYS A 355 32.08 -1.42 9.81
N LEU A 356 31.97 -0.21 9.26
CA LEU A 356 32.64 0.19 8.01
C LEU A 356 34.05 0.79 8.23
N ASN A 357 34.63 0.61 9.42
CA ASN A 357 35.97 1.08 9.80
C ASN A 357 36.18 2.60 9.65
N LEU A 358 35.15 3.41 9.97
CA LEU A 358 35.17 4.87 9.84
C LEU A 358 35.22 5.62 11.18
N LYS A 359 35.29 4.90 12.30
CA LYS A 359 35.29 5.44 13.68
C LYS A 359 36.20 6.65 13.85
N ASP A 360 37.49 6.54 13.53
CA ASP A 360 38.46 7.63 13.70
C ASP A 360 38.13 8.87 12.86
N ARG A 361 37.63 8.66 11.63
CA ARG A 361 37.25 9.75 10.72
C ARG A 361 35.98 10.45 11.21
N PHE A 362 35.07 9.71 11.83
CA PHE A 362 33.83 10.23 12.39
C PHE A 362 34.11 10.99 13.68
N GLN A 363 34.89 10.42 14.62
CA GLN A 363 35.32 11.10 15.84
C GLN A 363 36.04 12.43 15.56
N LYS A 364 36.94 12.47 14.56
CA LYS A 364 37.61 13.72 14.12
C LYS A 364 36.68 14.77 13.50
N LYS A 365 35.44 14.41 13.13
CA LYS A 365 34.41 15.33 12.60
C LYS A 365 33.33 15.70 13.62
N LEU A 366 33.24 15.00 14.75
CA LEU A 366 32.35 15.41 15.84
C LEU A 366 32.96 16.64 16.52
N ASN A 367 32.19 17.72 16.62
CA ASN A 367 32.60 18.87 17.43
C ASN A 367 32.37 18.56 18.93
N PRO A 368 33.00 19.32 19.86
CA PRO A 368 32.89 19.05 21.30
C PRO A 368 31.45 19.10 21.85
N GLU A 369 30.57 19.91 21.24
CA GLU A 369 29.17 20.01 21.61
C GLU A 369 28.41 18.71 21.27
N THR A 370 28.59 18.18 20.05
CA THR A 370 28.01 16.89 19.64
C THR A 370 28.52 15.74 20.49
N LEU A 371 29.80 15.76 20.92
CA LEU A 371 30.34 14.75 21.85
C LEU A 371 29.58 14.77 23.18
N SER A 372 29.43 15.94 23.81
CA SER A 372 28.69 16.12 25.06
C SER A 372 27.21 15.71 24.93
N LEU A 373 26.55 16.09 23.84
CA LEU A 373 25.17 15.67 23.54
C LEU A 373 25.05 14.15 23.37
N CYS A 374 26.01 13.50 22.69
CA CYS A 374 26.03 12.04 22.55
C CYS A 374 26.22 11.34 23.91
N GLU A 375 27.12 11.83 24.76
CA GLU A 375 27.33 11.29 26.11
C GLU A 375 26.06 11.42 26.97
N ALA A 376 25.46 12.61 27.00
CA ALA A 376 24.27 12.88 27.79
C ALA A 376 23.01 12.11 27.31
N GLN A 377 22.82 11.95 25.99
CA GLN A 377 21.57 11.43 25.42
C GLN A 377 21.62 9.96 24.99
N LEU A 378 22.80 9.43 24.65
CA LEU A 378 22.98 8.03 24.21
C LEU A 378 23.71 7.17 25.26
N GLY A 379 24.41 7.79 26.21
CA GLY A 379 25.04 7.13 27.35
C GLY A 379 25.88 5.91 26.97
N ALA A 380 25.50 4.73 27.48
CA ALA A 380 26.22 3.48 27.27
C ALA A 380 26.44 3.12 25.78
N ALA A 381 25.55 3.53 24.87
CA ALA A 381 25.73 3.28 23.44
C ALA A 381 26.91 4.08 22.85
N PHE A 382 27.11 5.31 23.31
CA PHE A 382 28.22 6.16 22.87
C PHE A 382 29.54 5.83 23.58
N VAL A 383 29.51 5.47 24.87
CA VAL A 383 30.69 4.96 25.59
C VAL A 383 31.26 3.70 24.93
N ARG A 384 30.39 2.80 24.43
CA ARG A 384 30.81 1.62 23.63
C ARG A 384 31.34 1.98 22.25
N PHE A 385 31.05 3.16 21.71
CA PHE A 385 31.59 3.65 20.45
C PHE A 385 32.93 4.38 20.63
N GLN A 386 33.15 5.03 21.79
CA GLN A 386 34.44 5.63 22.14
C GLN A 386 35.52 4.58 22.35
N LYS A 387 35.22 3.52 23.12
CA LYS A 387 36.05 2.31 23.25
C LYS A 387 36.24 1.63 21.89
#